data_AF-A0A821CLY8-F1
#
_entry.id   AF-A0A821CLY8-F1
#
_cell.length_a   1.000
_cell.length_b   1.000
_cell.length_c   1.000
_cell.angle_alpha   90.00
_cell.angle_beta   90.00
_cell.angle_gamma   90.00
#
_symmetry.space_group_name_H-M   'P 1'
#
loop_
_entity.id
_entity.type
_entity.pdbx_description
1 polymer ?
#
loop_
_entity_poly.entity_id
_entity_poly.type
_entity_poly.pdbx_seq_one_letter_code
_entity_poly.pdbx_strand_id
1 'polypeptide(L)'
;MYRTYLDTMPPILRDIYLNSSTHELEPWFRKVEIHLKEIDRPIYNHMRSILYPPDSHMSTTDDPYVLIFLKKCCYSWFKYMFVGFLATDPLLFVWDQYLITSDIPKFHDELIPAIAAAMIITLRDFLLKCKMTSEMETVLQHKTNIIITRQLQSVIVRFFLADFKNRIARSDFGPVIDPTEGRQWTSFNKDHVPQAANRPEQRLTDRERNEQNAQLERRLREEMVKRQETERALQSKIDQLQREIDQIRYTAVPITTTQSIRAPTPAERYVVNPRSRPVSPLKPVTRQQQGNSPLHDLLRKISQTCNRVAHGEGKNSVTLNEQTKNDIRVHKLDLKMAEREVVGRTLHVNEWNQLTEVQRQTYSQQMLDVVKTRIQNRYTDGRK
;
A
#
# COMPACT_ATOMS: atom_id res chain seq x y z
N MET A 1 -13.62 1.40 4.38
CA MET A 1 -12.31 0.72 4.28
C MET A 1 -11.19 1.56 4.89
N TYR A 2 -10.91 2.79 4.42
CA TYR A 2 -9.84 3.64 4.99
C TYR A 2 -10.08 4.03 6.47
N ARG A 3 -11.34 4.31 6.86
CA ARG A 3 -11.69 4.64 8.25
C ARG A 3 -11.49 3.47 9.22
N THR A 4 -11.90 2.26 8.77
CA THR A 4 -11.72 1.00 9.50
C THR A 4 -10.24 0.67 9.69
N TYR A 5 -9.40 0.95 8.69
CA TYR A 5 -7.94 0.77 8.76
C TYR A 5 -7.27 1.78 9.71
N LEU A 6 -7.73 3.03 9.75
CA LEU A 6 -7.26 4.01 10.74
C LEU A 6 -7.70 3.64 12.17
N ASP A 7 -8.85 2.99 12.31
CA ASP A 7 -9.36 2.53 13.62
C ASP A 7 -8.62 1.29 14.14
N THR A 8 -8.03 0.47 13.26
CA THR A 8 -7.17 -0.68 13.63
C THR A 8 -5.69 -0.33 13.71
N MET A 9 -5.25 0.81 13.15
CA MET A 9 -3.87 1.27 13.29
C MET A 9 -3.53 1.47 14.78
N PRO A 10 -2.36 0.99 15.25
CA PRO A 10 -1.91 1.24 16.60
C PRO A 10 -1.94 2.74 16.92
N PRO A 11 -2.30 3.13 18.16
CA PRO A 11 -2.42 4.53 18.56
C PRO A 11 -1.21 5.37 18.15
N ILE A 12 -0.01 4.79 18.26
CA ILE A 12 1.25 5.38 17.81
C ILE A 12 1.22 5.89 16.37
N LEU A 13 0.63 5.17 15.42
CA LEU A 13 0.55 5.61 14.01
C LEU A 13 -0.55 6.66 13.78
N ARG A 14 -1.61 6.63 14.58
CA ARG A 14 -2.61 7.71 14.63
C ARG A 14 -1.99 9.00 15.17
N ASP A 15 -1.08 8.87 16.14
CA ASP A 15 -0.49 9.98 16.89
C ASP A 15 0.75 10.60 16.25
N ILE A 16 1.35 9.98 15.22
CA ILE A 16 2.35 10.63 14.33
C ILE A 16 1.81 11.98 13.82
N TYR A 17 0.50 12.08 13.63
CA TYR A 17 -0.19 13.29 13.17
C TYR A 17 -0.58 14.26 14.29
N LEU A 18 -0.51 13.84 15.56
CA LEU A 18 -1.05 14.57 16.72
C LEU A 18 0.03 14.94 17.76
N ASN A 19 1.29 15.16 17.39
CA ASN A 19 2.33 15.70 18.31
C ASN A 19 2.36 15.04 19.72
N SER A 20 2.07 13.73 19.82
CA SER A 20 2.00 13.07 21.12
C SER A 20 3.38 12.98 21.79
N SER A 21 3.34 13.08 23.12
CA SER A 21 4.50 13.16 23.99
C SER A 21 5.40 11.91 23.92
N THR A 22 6.69 12.07 24.18
CA THR A 22 7.70 11.00 24.22
C THR A 22 7.37 9.84 25.18
N HIS A 23 6.39 10.03 26.07
CA HIS A 23 6.04 9.11 27.15
C HIS A 23 5.35 7.83 26.67
N GLU A 24 4.67 7.85 25.52
CA GLU A 24 3.98 6.66 25.00
C GLU A 24 4.92 5.59 24.44
N LEU A 25 6.10 6.02 23.97
CA LEU A 25 7.13 5.14 23.42
C LEU A 25 8.08 4.60 24.50
N GLU A 26 7.93 5.04 25.75
CA GLU A 26 8.73 4.60 26.90
C GLU A 26 8.86 3.06 26.97
N PRO A 27 7.78 2.27 26.84
CA PRO A 27 7.88 0.81 26.95
C PRO A 27 8.72 0.20 25.83
N TRP A 28 8.67 0.79 24.64
CA TRP A 28 9.45 0.31 23.49
C TRP A 28 10.94 0.55 23.70
N PHE A 29 11.34 1.72 24.20
CA PHE A 29 12.76 1.97 24.52
C PHE A 29 13.29 1.04 25.61
N ARG A 30 12.49 0.75 26.64
CA ARG A 30 12.87 -0.23 27.67
C ARG A 30 13.08 -1.62 27.09
N LYS A 31 12.23 -2.06 26.16
CA LYS A 31 12.42 -3.33 25.45
C LYS A 31 13.71 -3.34 24.63
N VAL A 32 14.01 -2.27 23.89
CA VAL A 32 15.28 -2.15 23.17
C VAL A 32 16.46 -2.29 24.14
N GLU A 33 16.42 -1.59 25.27
CA GLU A 33 17.47 -1.66 26.29
C GLU A 33 17.65 -3.09 26.83
N ILE A 34 16.56 -3.77 27.17
CA ILE A 34 16.56 -5.16 27.64
C ILE A 34 17.17 -6.07 26.57
N HIS A 35 16.74 -5.96 25.32
CA HIS A 35 17.28 -6.75 24.22
C HIS A 35 18.79 -6.54 24.04
N LEU A 36 19.28 -5.31 24.12
CA LEU A 36 20.73 -5.05 24.06
C LEU A 36 21.48 -5.70 25.23
N LYS A 37 20.93 -5.61 26.44
CA LYS A 37 21.53 -6.20 27.65
C LYS A 37 21.56 -7.73 27.61
N GLU A 38 20.57 -8.36 26.98
CA GLU A 38 20.47 -9.82 26.89
C GLU A 38 21.24 -10.40 25.70
N ILE A 39 21.17 -9.74 24.53
CA ILE A 39 21.67 -10.25 23.26
C ILE A 39 23.12 -9.82 22.99
N ASP A 40 23.45 -8.54 23.19
CA ASP A 40 24.79 -8.00 22.89
C ASP A 40 25.32 -7.13 24.04
N ARG A 41 25.62 -7.81 25.16
CA ARG A 41 26.24 -7.21 26.35
C ARG A 41 27.45 -6.34 26.03
N PRO A 42 28.37 -6.71 25.12
CA PRO A 42 29.47 -5.84 24.71
C PRO A 42 29.02 -4.45 24.25
N ILE A 43 28.02 -4.34 23.37
CA ILE A 43 27.50 -3.04 22.93
C ILE A 43 26.90 -2.30 24.11
N TYR A 44 26.03 -2.96 24.89
CA TYR A 44 25.37 -2.33 26.04
C TYR A 44 26.37 -1.75 27.05
N ASN A 45 27.39 -2.54 27.42
CA ASN A 45 28.43 -2.12 28.35
C ASN A 45 29.30 -0.99 27.77
N HIS A 46 29.60 -1.03 26.47
CA HIS A 46 30.33 0.02 25.79
C HIS A 46 29.54 1.34 25.78
N MET A 47 28.27 1.29 25.40
CA MET A 47 27.36 2.45 25.47
C MET A 47 27.32 3.02 26.89
N ARG A 48 27.13 2.16 27.90
CA ARG A 48 27.13 2.59 29.31
C ARG A 48 28.45 3.26 29.70
N SER A 49 29.60 2.70 29.30
CA SER A 49 30.92 3.25 29.65
C SER A 49 31.19 4.64 29.06
N ILE A 50 30.65 4.93 27.87
CA ILE A 50 30.78 6.25 27.24
C ILE A 50 29.81 7.26 27.84
N LEU A 51 28.60 6.82 28.18
CA LEU A 51 27.54 7.67 28.71
C LEU A 51 27.73 7.99 30.19
N TYR A 52 28.49 7.18 30.92
CA TYR A 52 28.76 7.32 32.35
C TYR A 52 30.17 7.86 32.60
N PRO A 53 30.33 9.07 33.15
CA PRO A 53 31.64 9.52 33.63
C PRO A 53 32.09 8.64 34.82
N PRO A 54 33.36 8.23 34.90
CA PRO A 54 33.85 7.33 35.95
C PRO A 54 33.73 7.89 37.39
N ASP A 55 33.47 9.18 37.57
CA ASP A 55 33.48 9.86 38.88
C ASP A 55 32.11 9.93 39.59
N SER A 56 31.03 9.42 38.99
CA SER A 56 29.73 9.35 39.68
C SER A 56 29.64 8.08 40.55
N HIS A 57 29.64 8.25 41.87
CA HIS A 57 29.40 7.18 42.85
C HIS A 57 27.89 6.89 43.03
N MET A 58 27.19 6.41 41.99
CA MET A 58 25.87 5.80 42.18
C MET A 58 25.86 4.35 41.70
N SER A 59 26.01 3.44 42.66
CA SER A 59 25.85 2.02 42.50
C SER A 59 24.36 1.66 42.62
N THR A 60 23.59 1.86 41.55
CA THR A 60 22.21 1.36 41.48
C THR A 60 21.97 0.60 40.19
N THR A 61 21.25 -0.51 40.35
CA THR A 61 21.03 -1.60 39.38
C THR A 61 20.18 -1.20 38.17
N ASP A 62 19.62 0.02 38.17
CA ASP A 62 18.85 0.66 37.12
C ASP A 62 19.53 1.98 36.72
N ASP A 63 20.50 1.91 35.81
CA ASP A 63 21.14 3.12 35.25
C ASP A 63 20.32 3.61 34.04
N PRO A 64 19.60 4.74 34.14
CA PRO A 64 18.72 5.19 33.07
C PRO A 64 19.48 5.83 31.89
N TYR A 65 20.81 5.93 31.95
CA TYR A 65 21.60 6.66 30.96
C TYR A 65 21.50 6.08 29.55
N VAL A 66 21.57 4.75 29.42
CA VAL A 66 21.41 4.09 28.12
C VAL A 66 20.00 4.30 27.60
N LEU A 67 19.00 4.15 28.46
CA LEU A 67 17.60 4.39 28.12
C LEU A 67 17.34 5.84 27.66
N ILE A 68 17.85 6.83 28.38
CA ILE A 68 17.74 8.26 28.04
C ILE A 68 18.44 8.55 26.71
N PHE A 69 19.62 7.96 26.50
CA PHE A 69 20.37 8.11 25.25
C PHE A 69 19.63 7.48 24.06
N LEU A 70 19.07 6.28 24.23
CA LEU A 70 18.26 5.61 23.22
C LEU A 70 17.01 6.44 22.87
N LYS A 71 16.34 7.04 23.86
CA LYS A 71 15.24 7.99 23.61
C LYS A 71 15.68 9.16 22.77
N LYS A 72 16.80 9.80 23.13
CA LYS A 72 17.32 10.94 22.40
C LYS A 72 17.62 10.58 20.94
N CYS A 73 18.28 9.45 20.69
CA CYS A 73 18.80 9.12 19.37
C CYS A 73 17.80 8.36 18.48
N CYS A 74 16.97 7.51 19.07
CA CYS A 74 16.13 6.57 18.33
C CYS A 74 14.64 6.95 18.33
N TYR A 75 14.23 8.04 18.99
CA TYR A 75 12.82 8.49 18.97
C TYR A 75 12.29 8.71 17.56
N SER A 76 13.09 9.29 16.68
CA SER A 76 12.70 9.48 15.28
C SER A 76 12.52 8.16 14.54
N TRP A 77 13.18 7.07 14.94
CA TRP A 77 12.99 5.76 14.31
C TRP A 77 11.56 5.26 14.51
N PHE A 78 11.05 5.34 15.74
CA PHE A 78 9.69 4.91 16.05
C PHE A 78 8.65 5.89 15.50
N LYS A 79 8.88 7.21 15.68
CA LYS A 79 7.97 8.25 15.20
C LYS A 79 7.76 8.19 13.69
N TYR A 80 8.78 7.84 12.92
CA TYR A 80 8.69 7.76 11.47
C TYR A 80 8.68 6.32 10.94
N MET A 81 8.46 5.31 11.79
CA MET A 81 8.46 3.90 11.39
C MET A 81 9.67 3.53 10.51
N PHE A 82 10.85 3.99 10.93
CA PHE A 82 12.16 3.80 10.30
C PHE A 82 12.35 4.48 8.94
N VAL A 83 11.37 5.26 8.47
CA VAL A 83 11.47 6.04 7.22
C VAL A 83 12.58 7.08 7.35
N GLY A 84 13.46 7.12 6.35
CA GLY A 84 14.62 8.02 6.32
C GLY A 84 15.86 7.50 7.06
N PHE A 85 15.74 6.41 7.82
CA PHE A 85 16.86 5.77 8.52
C PHE A 85 17.30 4.47 7.85
N LEU A 86 16.35 3.68 7.35
CA LEU A 86 16.63 2.47 6.57
C LEU A 86 16.60 2.78 5.06
N ALA A 87 17.44 2.05 4.30
CA ALA A 87 17.30 1.99 2.85
C ALA A 87 15.96 1.35 2.44
N THR A 88 15.55 1.52 1.19
CA THR A 88 14.24 1.07 0.70
C THR A 88 14.00 -0.43 0.94
N ASP A 89 14.95 -1.29 0.59
CA ASP A 89 14.79 -2.73 0.72
C ASP A 89 14.58 -3.20 2.17
N PRO A 90 15.42 -2.84 3.16
CA PRO A 90 15.19 -3.23 4.56
C PRO A 90 13.96 -2.55 5.16
N LEU A 91 13.63 -1.32 4.73
CA LEU A 91 12.40 -0.63 5.16
C LEU A 91 11.15 -1.41 4.71
N LEU A 92 11.11 -1.81 3.44
CA LEU A 92 10.00 -2.61 2.90
C LEU A 92 9.87 -3.95 3.61
N PHE A 93 10.99 -4.60 3.95
CA PHE A 93 10.98 -5.81 4.77
C PHE A 93 10.35 -5.57 6.14
N VAL A 94 10.72 -4.50 6.85
CA VAL A 94 10.14 -4.14 8.15
C VAL A 94 8.63 -3.92 8.04
N TRP A 95 8.20 -3.20 7.00
CA TRP A 95 6.78 -2.94 6.76
C TRP A 95 6.00 -4.19 6.37
N ASP A 96 6.60 -5.09 5.60
CA ASP A 96 6.00 -6.38 5.26
C ASP A 96 5.76 -7.22 6.53
N GLN A 97 6.77 -7.32 7.41
CA GLN A 97 6.59 -8.04 8.69
C GLN A 97 5.53 -7.39 9.57
N TYR A 98 5.49 -6.05 9.58
CA TYR A 98 4.46 -5.31 10.31
C TYR A 98 3.05 -5.57 9.76
N LEU A 99 2.87 -5.55 8.44
CA LEU A 99 1.56 -5.77 7.81
C LEU A 99 1.10 -7.23 7.97
N ILE A 100 2.00 -8.21 7.78
CA ILE A 100 1.65 -9.63 7.92
C ILE A 100 1.21 -9.97 9.35
N THR A 101 1.75 -9.25 10.35
CA THR A 101 1.46 -9.50 11.77
C THR A 101 0.41 -8.53 12.33
N SER A 102 -0.26 -7.73 11.48
CA SER A 102 -1.23 -6.72 11.93
C SER A 102 -2.41 -7.29 12.68
N ASP A 103 -2.78 -8.53 12.35
CA ASP A 103 -3.93 -9.20 12.92
C ASP A 103 -3.64 -9.82 14.29
N ILE A 104 -2.37 -9.84 14.73
CA ILE A 104 -1.94 -10.42 16.00
C ILE A 104 -1.90 -9.34 17.08
N PRO A 105 -2.79 -9.38 18.08
CA PRO A 105 -2.87 -8.35 19.11
C PRO A 105 -1.54 -8.22 19.87
N LYS A 106 -1.09 -6.97 20.07
CA LYS A 106 0.14 -6.62 20.82
C LYS A 106 1.44 -7.19 20.24
N PHE A 107 1.43 -7.85 19.08
CA PHE A 107 2.65 -8.38 18.47
C PHE A 107 3.62 -7.25 18.09
N HIS A 108 3.10 -6.12 17.62
CA HIS A 108 3.90 -4.95 17.28
C HIS A 108 4.67 -4.36 18.47
N ASP A 109 4.15 -4.52 19.70
CA ASP A 109 4.85 -4.08 20.90
C ASP A 109 6.14 -4.87 21.16
N GLU A 110 6.32 -6.02 20.51
CA GLU A 110 7.55 -6.82 20.54
C GLU A 110 8.34 -6.65 19.24
N LEU A 111 7.67 -6.70 18.09
CA LEU A 111 8.32 -6.65 16.78
C LEU A 111 9.09 -5.34 16.57
N ILE A 112 8.47 -4.20 16.88
CA ILE A 112 9.08 -2.89 16.59
C ILE A 112 10.32 -2.63 17.45
N PRO A 113 10.30 -2.85 18.78
CA PRO A 113 11.51 -2.79 19.60
C PRO A 113 12.59 -3.79 19.17
N ALA A 114 12.21 -5.02 18.79
CA ALA A 114 13.16 -6.02 18.31
C ALA A 114 13.86 -5.58 17.02
N ILE A 115 13.15 -4.96 16.08
CA ILE A 115 13.74 -4.39 14.86
C ILE A 115 14.74 -3.28 15.21
N ALA A 116 14.38 -2.37 16.11
CA ALA A 116 15.28 -1.30 16.55
C ALA A 116 16.55 -1.86 17.22
N ALA A 117 16.40 -2.88 18.10
CA ALA A 117 17.54 -3.56 18.69
C ALA A 117 18.40 -4.27 17.63
N ALA A 118 17.78 -4.94 16.65
CA ALA A 118 18.48 -5.59 15.57
C ALA A 118 19.27 -4.61 14.68
N MET A 119 18.74 -3.40 14.45
CA MET A 119 19.47 -2.32 13.78
C MET A 119 20.73 -1.91 14.55
N ILE A 120 20.61 -1.71 15.88
CA ILE A 120 21.75 -1.35 16.74
C ILE A 120 22.81 -2.46 16.72
N ILE A 121 22.39 -3.73 16.84
CA ILE A 121 23.28 -4.89 16.77
C ILE A 121 23.95 -5.00 15.40
N THR A 122 23.26 -4.64 14.31
CA THR A 122 23.87 -4.63 12.96
C THR A 122 24.97 -3.56 12.85
N LEU A 123 24.86 -2.46 13.59
CA LEU A 123 25.86 -1.38 13.63
C LEU A 123 26.99 -1.61 14.65
N ARG A 124 27.06 -2.78 15.27
CA ARG A 124 28.02 -3.17 16.30
C ARG A 124 29.45 -2.68 16.05
N ASP A 125 29.99 -3.00 14.88
CA ASP A 125 31.40 -2.71 14.55
C ASP A 125 31.70 -1.21 14.45
N PHE A 126 30.69 -0.38 14.19
CA PHE A 126 30.81 1.07 14.22
C PHE A 126 30.66 1.61 15.64
N LEU A 127 29.70 1.09 16.40
CA LEU A 127 29.41 1.53 17.76
C LEU A 127 30.57 1.23 18.72
N LEU A 128 31.17 0.05 18.63
CA LEU A 128 32.31 -0.33 19.48
C LEU A 128 33.58 0.48 19.22
N LYS A 129 33.67 1.18 18.07
CA LYS A 129 34.79 2.08 17.75
C LYS A 129 34.59 3.50 18.27
N CYS A 130 33.37 3.88 18.63
CA CYS A 130 33.08 5.19 19.18
C CYS A 130 33.76 5.34 20.54
N LYS A 131 34.29 6.53 20.82
CA LYS A 131 34.89 6.90 22.11
C LYS A 131 34.09 7.99 22.81
N MET A 132 33.27 8.73 22.07
CA MET A 132 32.48 9.84 22.58
C MET A 132 30.98 9.65 22.29
N THR A 133 30.14 10.23 23.13
CA THR A 133 28.68 10.20 22.98
C THR A 133 28.22 10.79 21.65
N SER A 134 28.87 11.86 21.18
CA SER A 134 28.56 12.52 19.90
C SER A 134 28.84 11.64 18.68
N GLU A 135 29.92 10.86 18.70
CA GLU A 135 30.25 9.92 17.64
C GLU A 135 29.18 8.82 17.55
N MET A 136 28.77 8.30 18.70
CA MET A 136 27.76 7.25 18.80
C MET A 136 26.38 7.74 18.35
N GLU A 137 26.01 8.97 18.73
CA GLU A 137 24.81 9.64 18.23
C GLU A 137 24.86 9.78 16.69
N THR A 138 26.02 10.18 16.15
CA THR A 138 26.22 10.31 14.70
C THR A 138 26.06 8.97 13.98
N VAL A 139 26.61 7.88 14.53
CA VAL A 139 26.47 6.53 13.98
C VAL A 139 25.00 6.10 13.95
N LEU A 140 24.28 6.24 15.07
CA LEU A 140 22.86 5.86 15.14
C LEU A 140 21.98 6.72 14.22
N GLN A 141 22.28 8.00 14.05
CA GLN A 141 21.46 8.87 13.20
C GLN A 141 21.76 8.70 11.70
N HIS A 142 23.02 8.48 11.32
CA HIS A 142 23.44 8.61 9.91
C HIS A 142 24.00 7.33 9.28
N LYS A 143 24.37 6.31 10.05
CA LYS A 143 24.92 5.05 9.51
C LYS A 143 23.91 3.92 9.41
N THR A 144 22.66 4.14 9.83
CA THR A 144 21.56 3.18 9.69
C THR A 144 21.22 2.84 8.24
N ASN A 145 21.48 3.75 7.30
CA ASN A 145 21.19 3.57 5.88
C ASN A 145 22.07 2.52 5.18
N ILE A 146 23.18 2.09 5.80
CA ILE A 146 24.07 1.05 5.26
C ILE A 146 23.56 -0.37 5.55
N ILE A 147 22.57 -0.48 6.44
CA ILE A 147 22.01 -1.77 6.85
C ILE A 147 21.33 -2.39 5.63
N ILE A 148 21.73 -3.61 5.27
CA ILE A 148 21.08 -4.37 4.21
C ILE A 148 20.07 -5.37 4.79
N THR A 149 19.03 -5.68 4.01
CA THR A 149 17.94 -6.58 4.43
C THR A 149 18.44 -7.91 4.98
N ARG A 150 19.44 -8.52 4.34
CA ARG A 150 20.00 -9.82 4.78
C ARG A 150 20.67 -9.75 6.15
N GLN A 151 21.35 -8.64 6.47
CA GLN A 151 21.96 -8.46 7.79
C GLN A 151 20.89 -8.34 8.87
N LEU A 152 19.89 -7.49 8.62
CA LEU A 152 18.77 -7.30 9.53
C LEU A 152 18.00 -8.61 9.76
N GLN A 153 17.68 -9.33 8.69
CA GLN A 153 17.06 -10.65 8.75
C GLN A 153 17.92 -11.65 9.55
N SER A 154 19.23 -11.69 9.31
CA SER A 154 20.11 -12.61 10.04
C SER A 154 20.09 -12.35 11.54
N VAL A 155 20.03 -11.10 11.98
CA VAL A 155 19.95 -10.75 13.40
C VAL A 155 18.58 -11.13 13.97
N ILE A 156 17.49 -10.84 13.25
CA ILE A 156 16.12 -11.21 13.63
C ILE A 156 15.98 -12.73 13.77
N VAL A 157 16.40 -13.48 12.76
CA VAL A 157 16.38 -14.95 12.73
C VAL A 157 17.15 -15.53 13.90
N ARG A 158 18.33 -14.98 14.18
CA ARG A 158 19.23 -15.51 15.21
C ARG A 158 18.71 -15.29 16.64
N PHE A 159 18.09 -14.14 16.91
CA PHE A 159 17.82 -13.75 18.30
C PHE A 159 16.33 -13.62 18.65
N PHE A 160 15.47 -13.36 17.68
CA PHE A 160 14.07 -13.01 17.93
C PHE A 160 13.06 -14.00 17.35
N LEU A 161 13.43 -14.76 16.31
CA LEU A 161 12.51 -15.66 15.59
C LEU A 161 11.87 -16.72 16.48
N ALA A 162 12.63 -17.30 17.42
CA ALA A 162 12.08 -18.29 18.33
C ALA A 162 10.96 -17.71 19.22
N ASP A 163 11.15 -16.49 19.75
CA ASP A 163 10.13 -15.82 20.55
C ASP A 163 8.91 -15.42 19.69
N PHE A 164 9.15 -14.92 18.47
CA PHE A 164 8.09 -14.62 17.52
C PHE A 164 7.26 -15.85 17.16
N LYS A 165 7.90 -16.97 16.81
CA LYS A 165 7.21 -18.23 16.51
C LYS A 165 6.39 -18.72 17.70
N ASN A 166 6.90 -18.60 18.92
CA ASN A 166 6.17 -18.98 20.13
C ASN A 166 4.93 -18.10 20.36
N ARG A 167 5.01 -16.80 20.10
CA ARG A 167 3.88 -15.87 20.26
C ARG A 167 2.83 -16.06 19.18
N ILE A 168 3.26 -16.28 17.95
CA ILE A 168 2.40 -16.63 16.83
C ILE A 168 1.65 -17.95 17.12
N ALA A 169 2.35 -18.98 17.57
CA ALA A 169 1.76 -20.28 17.87
C ALA A 169 0.76 -20.24 19.04
N ARG A 170 0.88 -19.26 19.93
CA ARG A 170 -0.05 -19.00 21.03
C ARG A 170 -1.24 -18.12 20.63
N SER A 171 -1.20 -17.51 19.46
CA SER A 171 -2.33 -16.75 18.94
C SER A 171 -3.31 -17.71 18.27
N ASP A 172 -4.61 -17.50 18.49
CA ASP A 172 -5.68 -18.30 17.85
C ASP A 172 -5.78 -18.07 16.34
N PHE A 173 -4.92 -17.20 15.79
CA PHE A 173 -4.81 -16.93 14.38
C PHE A 173 -3.91 -17.99 13.73
N GLY A 174 -4.37 -18.54 12.61
CA GLY A 174 -3.72 -19.64 11.89
C GLY A 174 -2.24 -19.37 11.52
N PRO A 175 -1.53 -20.37 10.97
CA PRO A 175 -0.08 -20.31 10.79
C PRO A 175 0.32 -19.04 10.01
N VAL A 176 1.02 -18.13 10.70
CA VAL A 176 1.58 -16.92 10.09
C VAL A 176 2.66 -17.37 9.11
N ILE A 177 2.47 -16.97 7.86
CA ILE A 177 3.37 -17.25 6.76
C ILE A 177 4.68 -16.51 7.07
N ASP A 178 5.77 -17.26 7.18
CA ASP A 178 7.12 -16.73 7.35
C ASP A 178 7.72 -16.43 5.96
N PRO A 179 7.81 -15.16 5.52
CA PRO A 179 8.44 -14.82 4.24
C PRO A 179 9.97 -14.93 4.26
N THR A 180 10.60 -15.20 5.41
CA THR A 180 12.05 -15.40 5.54
C THR A 180 12.49 -16.85 5.39
N GLU A 181 11.58 -17.82 5.59
CA GLU A 181 11.75 -19.16 5.06
C GLU A 181 11.52 -19.06 3.54
N GLY A 182 12.59 -19.09 2.75
CA GLY A 182 12.58 -19.05 1.28
C GLY A 182 11.86 -20.23 0.62
N ARG A 183 10.63 -20.54 1.03
CA ARG A 183 9.73 -21.43 0.31
C ARG A 183 9.33 -20.73 -0.96
N GLN A 184 9.83 -21.28 -2.05
CA GLN A 184 9.30 -21.06 -3.38
C GLN A 184 7.77 -21.07 -3.32
N TRP A 185 7.14 -20.15 -4.04
CA TRP A 185 5.69 -20.03 -4.24
C TRP A 185 5.02 -21.28 -4.86
N THR A 186 5.65 -22.46 -4.83
CA THR A 186 5.18 -23.73 -5.36
C THR A 186 4.35 -24.54 -4.37
N SER A 187 4.38 -24.22 -3.07
CA SER A 187 3.60 -24.94 -2.05
C SER A 187 2.16 -24.46 -1.89
N PHE A 188 1.74 -23.38 -2.58
CA PHE A 188 0.33 -22.95 -2.59
C PHE A 188 -0.59 -23.99 -3.27
N ASN A 189 -0.04 -24.92 -4.06
CA ASN A 189 -0.78 -25.99 -4.74
C ASN A 189 -0.62 -27.38 -4.09
N LYS A 190 -0.03 -27.47 -2.90
CA LYS A 190 0.02 -28.75 -2.16
C LYS A 190 -0.67 -28.57 -0.83
N ASP A 191 -2.00 -28.55 -0.91
CA ASP A 191 -2.88 -28.88 0.20
C ASP A 191 -2.32 -30.11 0.94
N HIS A 192 -1.76 -29.91 2.13
CA HIS A 192 -1.96 -30.90 3.17
C HIS A 192 -3.39 -30.69 3.67
N VAL A 193 -4.34 -31.26 2.95
CA VAL A 193 -5.61 -31.65 3.53
C VAL A 193 -5.24 -32.54 4.72
N PRO A 194 -5.60 -32.17 5.97
CA PRO A 194 -5.45 -33.09 7.08
C PRO A 194 -6.19 -34.36 6.69
N GLN A 195 -5.50 -35.50 6.67
CA GLN A 195 -6.19 -36.78 6.54
C GLN A 195 -7.29 -36.81 7.60
N ALA A 196 -8.53 -36.79 7.12
CA ALA A 196 -9.70 -36.73 7.95
C ALA A 196 -9.66 -37.89 8.94
N ALA A 197 -9.32 -37.60 10.19
CA ALA A 197 -9.66 -38.47 11.29
C ALA A 197 -11.18 -38.63 11.24
N ASN A 198 -11.64 -39.86 11.02
CA ASN A 198 -13.02 -40.25 10.85
C ASN A 198 -13.88 -39.90 12.09
N ARG A 199 -14.29 -38.64 12.23
CA ARG A 199 -15.37 -38.23 13.14
C ARG A 199 -16.65 -38.02 12.34
N PRO A 200 -17.67 -38.90 12.47
CA PRO A 200 -18.92 -38.78 11.72
C PRO A 200 -19.71 -37.50 12.06
N GLU A 201 -19.49 -36.91 13.23
CA GLU A 201 -20.18 -35.68 13.69
C GLU A 201 -19.78 -34.41 12.89
N GLN A 202 -18.54 -34.33 12.40
CA GLN A 202 -18.08 -33.19 11.60
C GLN A 202 -18.61 -33.23 10.16
N ARG A 203 -18.90 -34.43 9.61
CA ARG A 203 -19.42 -34.58 8.24
C ARG A 203 -20.85 -34.07 8.08
N LEU A 204 -21.65 -34.11 9.14
CA LEU A 204 -23.02 -33.60 9.13
C LEU A 204 -23.03 -32.07 9.16
N THR A 205 -22.19 -31.47 10.01
CA THR A 205 -22.04 -30.01 10.12
C THR A 205 -21.42 -29.40 8.85
N ASP A 206 -20.47 -30.08 8.22
CA ASP A 206 -19.90 -29.62 6.94
C ASP A 206 -20.88 -29.73 5.77
N ARG A 207 -21.77 -30.75 5.76
CA ARG A 207 -22.85 -30.86 4.77
C ARG A 207 -23.86 -29.74 4.92
N GLU A 208 -24.31 -29.46 6.14
CA GLU A 208 -25.24 -28.36 6.41
C GLU A 208 -24.62 -27.01 6.03
N ARG A 209 -23.34 -26.80 6.34
CA ARG A 209 -22.63 -25.56 5.99
C ARG A 209 -22.45 -25.42 4.47
N ASN A 210 -22.15 -26.52 3.77
CA ASN A 210 -22.06 -26.52 2.30
C ASN A 210 -23.41 -26.29 1.63
N GLU A 211 -24.49 -26.84 2.18
CA GLU A 211 -25.85 -26.60 1.68
C GLU A 211 -26.28 -25.15 1.90
N GLN A 212 -25.97 -24.57 3.06
CA GLN A 212 -26.20 -23.14 3.33
C GLN A 212 -25.41 -22.25 2.37
N ASN A 213 -24.13 -22.55 2.13
CA ASN A 213 -23.31 -21.81 1.16
C ASN A 213 -23.86 -21.94 -0.26
N ALA A 214 -24.27 -23.14 -0.69
CA ALA A 214 -24.87 -23.36 -2.00
C ALA A 214 -26.21 -22.60 -2.16
N GLN A 215 -27.00 -22.48 -1.09
CA GLN A 215 -28.22 -21.66 -1.10
C GLN A 215 -27.92 -20.17 -1.19
N LEU A 216 -26.91 -19.68 -0.46
CA LEU A 216 -26.48 -18.27 -0.54
C LEU A 216 -25.95 -17.92 -1.93
N GLU A 217 -25.16 -18.81 -2.55
CA GLU A 217 -24.67 -18.62 -3.92
C GLU A 217 -25.81 -18.58 -4.95
N ARG A 218 -26.84 -19.42 -4.79
CA ARG A 218 -28.04 -19.36 -5.66
C ARG A 218 -28.75 -18.02 -5.53
N ARG A 219 -28.98 -17.53 -4.29
CA ARG A 219 -29.59 -16.22 -4.08
C ARG A 219 -28.77 -15.09 -4.68
N LEU A 220 -27.45 -15.15 -4.56
CA LEU A 220 -26.55 -14.15 -5.15
C LEU A 220 -26.65 -14.13 -6.67
N ARG A 221 -26.69 -15.31 -7.32
CA ARG A 221 -26.86 -15.42 -8.77
C ARG A 221 -28.23 -14.90 -9.23
N GLU A 222 -29.30 -15.21 -8.49
CA GLU A 222 -30.64 -14.70 -8.78
C GLU A 222 -30.71 -13.16 -8.66
N GLU A 223 -30.07 -12.57 -7.64
CA GLU A 223 -29.97 -11.11 -7.53
C GLU A 223 -29.19 -10.50 -8.69
N MET A 224 -28.06 -11.12 -9.09
CA MET A 224 -27.25 -10.64 -10.21
C MET A 224 -28.03 -10.66 -11.52
N VAL A 225 -28.79 -11.72 -11.79
CA VAL A 225 -29.66 -11.82 -12.97
C VAL A 225 -30.75 -10.75 -12.93
N LYS A 226 -31.44 -10.57 -11.79
CA LYS A 226 -32.46 -9.52 -11.63
C LYS A 226 -31.89 -8.12 -11.86
N ARG A 227 -30.70 -7.83 -11.32
CA ARG A 227 -30.03 -6.53 -11.54
C ARG A 227 -29.74 -6.33 -13.02
N GLN A 228 -29.20 -7.34 -13.68
CA GLN A 228 -28.89 -7.25 -15.11
C GLN A 228 -30.15 -7.07 -15.98
N GLU A 229 -31.26 -7.71 -15.63
CA GLU A 229 -32.54 -7.54 -16.32
C GLU A 229 -33.10 -6.13 -16.12
N THR A 230 -33.06 -5.60 -14.88
CA THR A 230 -33.50 -4.23 -14.61
C THR A 230 -32.64 -3.20 -15.34
N GLU A 231 -31.33 -3.41 -15.41
CA GLU A 231 -30.40 -2.55 -16.14
C GLU A 231 -30.69 -2.56 -17.63
N ARG A 232 -30.93 -3.74 -18.23
CA ARG A 232 -31.32 -3.85 -19.65
C ARG A 232 -32.67 -3.18 -19.94
N ALA A 233 -33.64 -3.30 -19.03
CA ALA A 233 -34.94 -2.66 -19.18
C ALA A 233 -34.82 -1.13 -19.10
N LEU A 234 -34.01 -0.62 -18.16
CA LEU A 234 -33.70 0.80 -18.06
C LEU A 234 -32.95 1.31 -19.29
N GLN A 235 -31.96 0.56 -19.78
CA GLN A 235 -31.21 0.90 -20.98
C GLN A 235 -32.10 0.97 -22.21
N SER A 236 -33.01 -0.01 -22.39
CA SER A 236 -33.96 0.02 -23.50
C SER A 236 -34.89 1.24 -23.44
N LYS A 237 -35.28 1.68 -22.24
CA LYS A 237 -36.08 2.89 -22.04
C LYS A 237 -35.29 4.16 -22.36
N ILE A 238 -34.00 4.21 -22.00
CA ILE A 238 -33.09 5.29 -22.39
C ILE A 238 -32.98 5.36 -23.91
N ASP A 239 -32.76 4.23 -24.57
CA ASP A 239 -32.60 4.16 -26.03
C ASP A 239 -33.90 4.55 -26.77
N GLN A 240 -35.08 4.29 -26.17
CA GLN A 240 -36.35 4.76 -26.71
C GLN A 240 -36.50 6.28 -26.55
N LEU A 241 -36.23 6.81 -25.36
CA LEU A 241 -36.32 8.26 -25.09
C LEU A 241 -35.32 9.06 -25.95
N GLN A 242 -34.13 8.51 -26.20
CA GLN A 242 -33.15 9.13 -27.11
C GLN A 242 -33.70 9.21 -28.54
N ARG A 243 -34.36 8.14 -29.03
CA ARG A 243 -35.00 8.15 -30.35
C ARG A 243 -36.14 9.17 -30.45
N GLU A 244 -36.95 9.31 -29.40
CA GLU A 244 -38.00 10.33 -29.34
C GLU A 244 -37.42 11.76 -29.34
N ILE A 245 -36.35 12.00 -28.58
CA ILE A 245 -35.63 13.29 -28.60
C ILE A 245 -35.08 13.60 -29.99
N ASP A 246 -34.48 12.63 -30.66
CA ASP A 246 -33.95 12.81 -32.00
C ASP A 246 -35.07 13.09 -33.01
N GLN A 247 -36.22 12.43 -32.89
CA GLN A 247 -37.38 12.68 -33.75
C GLN A 247 -37.97 14.09 -33.57
N ILE A 248 -37.99 14.60 -32.34
CA ILE A 248 -38.37 16.00 -32.05
C ILE A 248 -37.35 16.98 -32.64
N ARG A 249 -36.05 16.66 -32.57
CA ARG A 249 -35.00 17.49 -33.18
C ARG A 249 -35.10 17.52 -34.71
N TYR A 250 -35.46 16.41 -35.35
CA TYR A 250 -35.62 16.34 -36.80
C TYR A 250 -36.91 17.01 -37.32
N THR A 251 -37.94 17.16 -36.49
CA THR A 251 -39.21 17.82 -36.87
C THR A 251 -39.21 19.34 -36.63
N ALA A 252 -38.22 19.88 -35.92
CA ALA A 252 -38.01 21.31 -35.78
C ALA A 252 -37.31 21.88 -37.03
N VAL A 253 -38.08 22.42 -37.97
CA VAL A 253 -37.60 23.10 -39.19
C VAL A 253 -36.85 24.40 -38.83
N PRO A 254 -35.72 24.73 -39.51
CA PRO A 254 -35.01 25.99 -39.31
C PRO A 254 -35.74 27.16 -39.98
N ILE A 255 -36.17 28.15 -39.20
CA ILE A 255 -36.68 29.41 -39.74
C ILE A 255 -35.48 30.29 -40.12
N THR A 256 -35.35 30.60 -41.41
CA THR A 256 -34.45 31.62 -41.94
C THR A 256 -35.29 32.59 -42.77
N THR A 257 -35.41 33.85 -42.34
CA THR A 257 -35.88 34.94 -43.22
C THR A 257 -35.17 36.27 -42.90
N THR A 258 -34.76 36.92 -43.98
CA THR A 258 -33.92 38.11 -44.18
C THR A 258 -34.68 39.45 -44.24
N GLN A 259 -33.96 40.55 -44.00
CA GLN A 259 -34.17 41.96 -44.48
C GLN A 259 -35.36 42.75 -43.85
N SER A 260 -35.42 44.08 -43.68
CA SER A 260 -34.56 45.28 -43.80
C SER A 260 -35.54 46.47 -43.98
N ILE A 261 -35.67 47.45 -43.07
CA ILE A 261 -36.06 48.86 -43.40
C ILE A 261 -35.41 49.86 -42.42
N ARG A 262 -34.94 50.96 -43.01
CA ARG A 262 -34.21 52.15 -42.54
C ARG A 262 -34.81 52.98 -41.40
N ALA A 263 -33.91 53.71 -40.74
CA ALA A 263 -34.08 54.82 -39.77
C ALA A 263 -34.65 56.13 -40.39
N PRO A 264 -34.93 57.20 -39.60
CA PRO A 264 -33.89 58.15 -39.16
C PRO A 264 -34.01 58.79 -37.75
N THR A 265 -32.84 59.13 -37.19
CA THR A 265 -32.37 60.35 -36.43
C THR A 265 -33.33 61.51 -36.05
N PRO A 266 -32.94 62.52 -35.23
CA PRO A 266 -31.82 62.65 -34.25
C PRO A 266 -32.17 63.45 -32.94
N ALA A 267 -31.15 63.63 -32.07
CA ALA A 267 -30.91 64.82 -31.20
C ALA A 267 -31.87 65.01 -30.01
N GLU A 268 -31.52 65.53 -28.84
CA GLU A 268 -30.31 66.15 -28.30
C GLU A 268 -30.55 66.32 -26.77
N ARG A 269 -29.46 66.36 -26.00
CA ARG A 269 -29.27 67.22 -24.80
C ARG A 269 -29.95 66.88 -23.45
N TYR A 270 -29.01 66.63 -22.53
CA TYR A 270 -28.84 67.21 -21.18
C TYR A 270 -29.94 67.07 -20.11
N VAL A 271 -29.50 66.41 -19.03
CA VAL A 271 -29.48 66.90 -17.63
C VAL A 271 -30.80 66.88 -16.88
N VAL A 272 -30.79 66.14 -15.76
CA VAL A 272 -31.02 66.58 -14.37
C VAL A 272 -31.48 65.35 -13.58
N ASN A 273 -30.63 64.95 -12.63
CA ASN A 273 -31.02 64.11 -11.49
C ASN A 273 -31.86 65.00 -10.55
N PRO A 274 -32.98 64.55 -9.93
CA PRO A 274 -32.80 63.87 -8.64
C PRO A 274 -33.93 62.90 -8.20
N ARG A 275 -33.59 62.04 -7.22
CA ARG A 275 -34.49 61.40 -6.21
C ARG A 275 -35.64 60.56 -6.79
N SER A 276 -35.71 59.26 -6.51
CA SER A 276 -36.24 58.74 -5.23
C SER A 276 -36.03 57.23 -5.17
N ARG A 277 -35.70 56.71 -3.98
CA ARG A 277 -35.86 55.29 -3.62
C ARG A 277 -37.33 54.87 -3.77
N PRO A 278 -37.62 53.58 -4.00
CA PRO A 278 -37.88 52.74 -2.83
C PRO A 278 -37.10 51.42 -2.84
N VAL A 279 -36.82 51.02 -1.62
CA VAL A 279 -36.28 49.75 -1.15
C VAL A 279 -36.99 48.56 -1.79
N SER A 280 -36.22 47.57 -2.25
CA SER A 280 -36.69 46.21 -2.47
C SER A 280 -35.63 45.21 -2.00
N PRO A 281 -36.06 44.02 -1.55
CA PRO A 281 -35.39 43.30 -0.48
C PRO A 281 -34.17 42.52 -0.96
N LEU A 282 -33.19 42.43 -0.06
CA LEU A 282 -31.99 41.60 -0.15
C LEU A 282 -32.31 40.20 -0.69
N LYS A 283 -31.73 39.89 -1.87
CA LYS A 283 -31.45 38.49 -2.24
C LYS A 283 -30.33 37.99 -1.32
N PRO A 284 -30.49 36.84 -0.64
CA PRO A 284 -29.38 36.25 0.09
C PRO A 284 -28.31 35.86 -0.93
N VAL A 285 -27.17 36.57 -0.87
CA VAL A 285 -25.94 36.15 -1.53
C VAL A 285 -25.59 34.80 -0.90
N THR A 286 -25.84 33.72 -1.64
CA THR A 286 -25.29 32.41 -1.36
C THR A 286 -23.79 32.52 -1.59
N ARG A 287 -23.09 33.01 -0.56
CA ARG A 287 -21.64 32.96 -0.46
C ARG A 287 -21.33 31.47 -0.30
N GLN A 288 -21.23 30.76 -1.42
CA GLN A 288 -20.53 29.49 -1.47
C GLN A 288 -19.12 29.80 -0.97
N GLN A 289 -18.91 29.54 0.31
CA GLN A 289 -17.60 29.40 0.88
C GLN A 289 -16.96 28.25 0.10
N GLN A 290 -16.22 28.59 -0.95
CA GLN A 290 -15.04 27.81 -1.31
C GLN A 290 -14.13 27.90 -0.11
N GLY A 291 -14.38 27.03 0.86
CA GLY A 291 -13.42 26.69 1.89
C GLY A 291 -12.23 26.09 1.17
N ASN A 292 -11.28 26.94 0.79
CA ASN A 292 -9.89 26.54 0.63
C ASN A 292 -9.41 26.09 2.01
N SER A 293 -9.83 24.88 2.40
CA SER A 293 -9.30 24.20 3.55
C SER A 293 -7.83 23.96 3.24
N PRO A 294 -6.88 24.44 4.05
CA PRO A 294 -5.45 24.18 3.85
C PRO A 294 -5.15 22.67 3.76
N LEU A 295 -6.03 21.84 4.30
CA LEU A 295 -6.00 20.39 4.21
C LEU A 295 -6.29 19.88 2.78
N HIS A 296 -7.17 20.53 2.03
CA HIS A 296 -7.49 20.17 0.65
C HIS A 296 -6.35 20.53 -0.31
N ASP A 297 -5.65 21.64 -0.05
CA ASP A 297 -4.44 22.00 -0.79
C ASP A 297 -3.25 21.10 -0.43
N LEU A 298 -3.13 20.68 0.83
CA LEU A 298 -2.14 19.69 1.24
C LEU A 298 -2.38 18.34 0.56
N LEU A 299 -3.63 17.83 0.57
CA LEU A 299 -3.98 16.59 -0.11
C LEU A 299 -3.75 16.67 -1.62
N ARG A 300 -4.03 17.82 -2.24
CA ARG A 300 -3.72 18.07 -3.65
C ARG A 300 -2.22 18.03 -3.91
N LYS A 301 -1.39 18.65 -3.06
CA LYS A 301 0.07 18.63 -3.17
C LYS A 301 0.65 17.23 -2.95
N ILE A 302 0.13 16.46 -1.98
CA ILE A 302 0.55 15.07 -1.74
C ILE A 302 0.21 14.21 -2.94
N SER A 303 -1.03 14.30 -3.47
CA SER A 303 -1.44 13.56 -4.67
C SER A 303 -0.59 13.91 -5.89
N GLN A 304 -0.28 15.20 -6.11
CA GLN A 304 0.63 15.64 -7.17
C GLN A 304 2.05 15.08 -6.97
N THR A 305 2.54 15.03 -5.73
CA THR A 305 3.87 14.48 -5.41
C THR A 305 3.92 12.97 -5.61
N CYS A 306 2.89 12.23 -5.18
CA CYS A 306 2.78 10.78 -5.43
C CYS A 306 2.71 10.46 -6.92
N ASN A 307 1.92 11.21 -7.70
CA ASN A 307 1.88 11.05 -9.16
C ASN A 307 3.22 11.40 -9.81
N ARG A 308 3.91 12.42 -9.32
CA ARG A 308 5.24 12.84 -9.78
C ARG A 308 6.32 11.79 -9.48
N VAL A 309 6.24 11.13 -8.33
CA VAL A 309 7.15 10.05 -7.93
C VAL A 309 6.83 8.76 -8.69
N ALA A 310 5.55 8.42 -8.86
CA ALA A 310 5.11 7.20 -9.53
C ALA A 310 5.35 7.23 -11.05
N HIS A 311 5.26 8.40 -11.68
CA HIS A 311 5.40 8.54 -13.13
C HIS A 311 6.70 9.23 -13.57
N GLY A 312 7.50 9.75 -12.62
CA GLY A 312 8.66 10.58 -12.91
C GLY A 312 8.30 11.98 -13.43
N GLU A 313 9.25 12.91 -13.45
CA GLU A 313 9.04 14.23 -14.06
C GLU A 313 9.55 14.36 -15.49
N GLY A 314 8.83 15.17 -16.26
CA GLY A 314 9.29 15.71 -17.54
C GLY A 314 9.55 14.63 -18.58
N LYS A 315 10.71 14.71 -19.24
CA LYS A 315 11.08 13.80 -20.34
C LYS A 315 11.16 12.34 -19.91
N ASN A 316 11.44 12.07 -18.63
CA ASN A 316 11.57 10.70 -18.12
C ASN A 316 10.22 9.96 -18.09
N SER A 317 9.10 10.66 -17.83
CA SER A 317 7.78 10.01 -17.81
C SER A 317 7.33 9.60 -19.20
N VAL A 318 7.64 10.41 -20.21
CA VAL A 318 7.38 10.10 -21.62
C VAL A 318 8.20 8.90 -22.05
N THR A 319 9.50 8.90 -21.75
CA THR A 319 10.39 7.77 -22.06
C THR A 319 9.94 6.49 -21.35
N LEU A 320 9.58 6.55 -20.07
CA LEU A 320 9.13 5.37 -19.31
C LEU A 320 7.80 4.83 -19.85
N ASN A 321 6.87 5.72 -20.22
CA ASN A 321 5.59 5.33 -20.82
C ASN A 321 5.79 4.73 -22.22
N GLU A 322 6.70 5.28 -23.03
CA GLU A 322 7.05 4.72 -24.34
C GLU A 322 7.72 3.36 -24.20
N GLN A 323 8.66 3.22 -23.26
CA GLN A 323 9.30 1.95 -22.94
C GLN A 323 8.29 0.91 -22.48
N THR A 324 7.39 1.27 -21.55
CA THR A 324 6.31 0.38 -21.08
C THR A 324 5.38 -0.04 -22.22
N LYS A 325 4.99 0.90 -23.09
CA LYS A 325 4.18 0.57 -24.28
C LYS A 325 4.91 -0.38 -25.22
N ASN A 326 6.21 -0.18 -25.42
CA ASN A 326 7.01 -1.06 -26.25
C ASN A 326 7.15 -2.46 -25.63
N ASP A 327 7.39 -2.55 -24.31
CA ASP A 327 7.49 -3.81 -23.59
C ASP A 327 6.17 -4.60 -23.63
N ILE A 328 5.03 -3.93 -23.44
CA ILE A 328 3.70 -4.53 -23.61
C ILE A 328 3.51 -5.04 -25.04
N ARG A 329 3.95 -4.27 -26.05
CA ARG A 329 3.83 -4.66 -27.46
C ARG A 329 4.68 -5.89 -27.77
N VAL A 330 5.92 -5.93 -27.29
CA VAL A 330 6.84 -7.07 -27.44
C VAL A 330 6.27 -8.30 -26.74
N HIS A 331 5.78 -8.16 -25.50
CA HIS A 331 5.18 -9.27 -24.76
C HIS A 331 3.94 -9.85 -25.45
N LYS A 332 3.05 -8.99 -25.98
CA LYS A 332 1.90 -9.45 -26.79
C LYS A 332 2.33 -10.20 -28.04
N LEU A 333 3.42 -9.77 -28.69
CA LEU A 333 3.97 -10.44 -29.87
C LEU A 333 4.58 -11.80 -29.51
N ASP A 334 5.31 -11.88 -28.38
CA ASP A 334 5.84 -13.14 -27.87
C ASP A 334 4.75 -14.15 -27.56
N LEU A 335 3.66 -13.72 -26.93
CA LEU A 335 2.50 -14.57 -26.66
C LEU A 335 1.90 -15.14 -27.96
N LYS A 336 1.67 -14.29 -28.98
CA LYS A 336 1.16 -14.75 -30.28
C LYS A 336 2.10 -15.73 -30.99
N MET A 337 3.40 -15.49 -30.89
CA MET A 337 4.39 -16.39 -31.47
C MET A 337 4.49 -17.70 -30.67
N ALA A 338 4.36 -17.66 -29.35
CA ALA A 338 4.33 -18.85 -28.49
C ALA A 338 3.05 -19.68 -28.74
N GLU A 339 1.91 -19.01 -28.92
CA GLU A 339 0.66 -19.63 -29.32
C GLU A 339 0.80 -20.39 -30.64
N ARG A 340 1.41 -19.76 -31.67
CA ARG A 340 1.68 -20.41 -32.95
C ARG A 340 2.66 -21.58 -32.82
N GLU A 341 3.65 -21.48 -31.94
CA GLU A 341 4.66 -22.53 -31.73
C GLU A 341 4.07 -23.76 -31.01
N VAL A 342 3.26 -23.52 -29.97
CA VAL A 342 2.66 -24.56 -29.14
C VAL A 342 1.48 -25.23 -29.83
N VAL A 343 0.61 -24.44 -30.45
CA VAL A 343 -0.67 -24.92 -31.03
C VAL A 343 -0.55 -25.17 -32.54
N GLY A 344 0.50 -24.66 -33.19
CA GLY A 344 0.69 -24.72 -34.64
C GLY A 344 -0.12 -23.68 -35.44
N ARG A 345 -1.04 -22.97 -34.78
CA ARG A 345 -1.88 -21.90 -35.37
C ARG A 345 -2.29 -20.88 -34.30
N THR A 346 -2.72 -19.70 -34.73
CA THR A 346 -3.41 -18.74 -33.84
C THR A 346 -4.83 -19.21 -33.58
N LEU A 347 -5.20 -19.32 -32.31
CA LEU A 347 -6.54 -19.67 -31.84
C LEU A 347 -7.42 -18.43 -31.82
N HIS A 348 -8.67 -18.61 -32.22
CA HIS A 348 -9.69 -17.58 -32.01
C HIS A 348 -10.15 -17.60 -30.53
N VAL A 349 -10.58 -16.45 -30.00
CA VAL A 349 -11.05 -16.31 -28.61
C VAL A 349 -12.13 -17.35 -28.25
N ASN A 350 -13.00 -17.66 -29.21
CA ASN A 350 -14.06 -18.66 -29.04
C ASN A 350 -13.54 -20.10 -29.04
N GLU A 351 -12.49 -20.40 -29.79
CA GLU A 351 -11.88 -21.73 -29.83
C GLU A 351 -11.15 -22.03 -28.51
N TRP A 352 -10.48 -21.03 -27.93
CA TRP A 352 -9.85 -21.18 -26.62
C TRP A 352 -10.85 -21.61 -25.54
N ASN A 353 -12.06 -21.05 -25.57
CA ASN A 353 -13.10 -21.38 -24.61
C ASN A 353 -13.74 -22.76 -24.83
N GLN A 354 -13.61 -23.33 -26.03
CA GLN A 354 -14.10 -24.66 -26.36
C GLN A 354 -13.10 -25.77 -25.98
N LEU A 355 -11.85 -25.43 -25.70
CA LEU A 355 -10.86 -26.38 -25.22
C LEU A 355 -11.24 -26.90 -23.82
N THR A 356 -10.95 -28.18 -23.59
CA THR A 356 -11.10 -28.76 -22.24
C THR A 356 -10.16 -28.05 -21.26
N GLU A 357 -10.52 -28.03 -19.98
CA GLU A 357 -9.72 -27.36 -18.95
C GLU A 357 -8.29 -27.87 -18.89
N VAL A 358 -8.09 -29.18 -19.02
CA VAL A 358 -6.78 -29.83 -19.04
C VAL A 358 -5.94 -29.35 -20.23
N GLN A 359 -6.53 -29.22 -21.41
CA GLN A 359 -5.84 -28.70 -22.59
C GLN A 359 -5.48 -27.22 -22.44
N ARG A 360 -6.38 -26.39 -21.91
CA ARG A 360 -6.10 -24.98 -21.64
C ARG A 360 -4.94 -24.81 -20.67
N GLN A 361 -4.91 -25.58 -19.59
CA GLN A 361 -3.81 -25.56 -18.64
C GLN A 361 -2.49 -26.00 -19.29
N THR A 362 -2.52 -27.08 -20.06
CA THR A 362 -1.33 -27.63 -20.75
C THR A 362 -0.75 -26.61 -21.75
N TYR A 363 -1.59 -26.05 -22.64
CA TYR A 363 -1.14 -25.06 -23.61
C TYR A 363 -0.72 -23.75 -22.95
N SER A 364 -1.42 -23.30 -21.91
CA SER A 364 -1.03 -22.11 -21.14
C SER A 364 0.37 -22.28 -20.55
N GLN A 365 0.66 -23.43 -19.94
CA GLN A 365 1.97 -23.72 -19.37
C GLN A 365 3.07 -23.76 -20.43
N GLN A 366 2.82 -24.47 -21.54
CA GLN A 366 3.78 -24.54 -22.66
C GLN A 366 4.05 -23.16 -23.28
N MET A 367 3.02 -22.33 -23.46
CA MET A 367 3.19 -20.96 -23.97
C MET A 367 4.02 -20.10 -23.01
N LEU A 368 3.79 -20.21 -21.70
CA LEU A 368 4.57 -19.49 -20.68
C LEU A 368 6.05 -19.91 -20.70
N ASP A 369 6.35 -21.20 -20.87
CA ASP A 369 7.72 -21.69 -20.93
C ASP A 369 8.47 -21.15 -22.18
N VAL A 370 7.79 -21.10 -23.33
CA VAL A 370 8.34 -20.48 -24.55
C VAL A 370 8.58 -18.98 -24.36
N VAL A 371 7.61 -18.25 -23.80
CA VAL A 371 7.74 -16.81 -23.53
C VAL A 371 8.89 -16.54 -22.56
N LYS A 372 9.00 -17.33 -21.49
CA LYS A 372 10.08 -17.22 -20.50
C LYS A 372 11.45 -17.43 -21.13
N THR A 373 11.59 -18.44 -22.00
CA THR A 373 12.83 -18.71 -22.75
C THR A 373 13.21 -17.55 -23.64
N ARG A 374 12.25 -16.94 -24.36
CA ARG A 374 12.52 -15.77 -25.21
C ARG A 374 12.89 -14.52 -24.43
N ILE A 375 12.25 -14.28 -23.28
CA ILE A 375 12.61 -13.20 -22.37
C ILE A 375 14.05 -13.39 -21.89
N GLN A 376 14.41 -14.61 -21.47
CA GLN A 376 15.76 -14.93 -21.02
C GLN A 376 16.80 -14.69 -22.11
N ASN A 377 16.53 -15.13 -23.34
CA ASN A 377 17.44 -14.94 -24.48
C ASN A 377 17.69 -13.45 -24.78
N ARG A 378 16.65 -12.59 -24.69
CA ARG A 378 16.83 -11.15 -24.86
C ARG A 378 17.68 -10.52 -23.77
N TYR A 379 17.53 -10.96 -22.51
CA TYR A 379 18.39 -10.48 -21.42
C TYR A 379 19.84 -10.91 -21.58
N THR A 380 20.09 -12.11 -22.11
CA THR A 380 21.46 -12.59 -22.37
C THR A 380 22.10 -11.91 -23.58
N ASP A 381 21.33 -11.64 -24.63
CA ASP A 381 21.84 -10.98 -25.85
C ASP A 381 22.07 -9.48 -25.64
N GLY A 382 21.24 -8.79 -24.84
CA GLY A 382 21.41 -7.36 -24.53
C GLY A 382 22.57 -7.04 -23.58
N ARG A 383 23.31 -8.04 -23.09
CA ARG A 383 24.53 -7.87 -22.27
C ARG A 383 25.84 -8.02 -23.07
N LYS A 384 25.76 -8.41 -24.34
CA LYS A 384 26.89 -8.38 -25.28
C LYS A 384 26.89 -7.05 -26.00
#